data_AF-A0A936TFB6-F1
#
_entry.id   AF-A0A936TFB6-F1
#
_cell.length_a   1.000
_cell.length_b   1.000
_cell.length_c   1.000
_cell.angle_alpha   90.00
_cell.angle_beta   90.00
_cell.angle_gamma   90.00
#
_symmetry.space_group_name_H-M   'P 1'
#
loop_
_entity.id
_entity.type
_entity.pdbx_description
1 polymer ?
#
loop_
_entity_poly.entity_id
_entity_poly.type
_entity_poly.pdbx_seq_one_letter_code
_entity_poly.pdbx_strand_id
1 'polypeptide(L)'
;MGEWRKAVDSLVTWTKVVYALHAFSLLTGIIGTATVVGAFLTGWPSIIAVVLNYVKRSEARGTWLDSHFRWQIRTFWFGLLWMTLCGAFIVATLGIGLLFVWLPITLVGLWFVYRIIRGWVTLADRRPMDV
;
A
#
# COMPACT_ATOMS: atom_id res chain seq x y z
N MET A 1 -16.72 27.12 10.51
CA MET A 1 -16.90 26.03 9.51
C MET A 1 -15.81 25.94 8.44
N GLY A 2 -15.13 27.03 8.05
CA GLY A 2 -14.10 26.99 6.99
C GLY A 2 -12.84 26.18 7.32
N GLU A 3 -12.28 26.36 8.52
CA GLU A 3 -11.03 25.71 8.95
C GLU A 3 -11.13 24.18 9.03
N TRP A 4 -12.23 23.67 9.58
CA TRP A 4 -12.48 22.21 9.62
C TRP A 4 -12.54 21.61 8.21
N ARG A 5 -13.19 22.29 7.25
CA ARG A 5 -13.27 21.81 5.87
C ARG A 5 -11.90 21.78 5.20
N LYS A 6 -11.09 22.84 5.36
CA LYS A 6 -9.70 22.87 4.87
C LYS A 6 -8.86 21.74 5.46
N ALA A 7 -9.02 21.43 6.75
CA ALA A 7 -8.31 20.32 7.39
C ALA A 7 -8.70 18.97 6.77
N VAL A 8 -10.00 18.72 6.56
CA VAL A 8 -10.48 17.49 5.90
C VAL A 8 -9.98 17.41 4.45
N ASP A 9 -10.02 18.51 3.69
CA ASP A 9 -9.53 18.55 2.31
C ASP A 9 -8.01 18.27 2.22
N SER A 10 -7.24 18.77 3.19
CA SER A 10 -5.82 18.43 3.34
C SER A 10 -5.63 16.93 3.60
N LEU A 11 -6.43 16.33 4.49
CA LEU A 11 -6.36 14.89 4.75
C LEU A 11 -6.72 14.05 3.53
N VAL A 12 -7.68 14.45 2.70
CA VAL A 12 -7.96 13.79 1.42
C VAL A 12 -6.72 13.78 0.53
N THR A 13 -5.99 14.90 0.49
CA THR A 13 -4.73 15.01 -0.28
C THR A 13 -3.67 14.05 0.26
N TRP A 14 -3.50 13.98 1.58
CA TRP A 14 -2.61 13.00 2.22
C TRP A 14 -2.99 11.56 1.88
N THR A 15 -4.28 11.21 1.97
CA THR A 15 -4.74 9.87 1.63
C THR A 15 -4.46 9.52 0.16
N LYS A 16 -4.60 10.47 -0.77
CA LYS A 16 -4.19 10.27 -2.18
C LYS A 16 -2.68 10.05 -2.31
N VAL A 17 -1.86 10.89 -1.66
CA VAL A 17 -0.40 10.74 -1.68
C VAL A 17 0.01 9.35 -1.19
N VAL A 18 -0.58 8.86 -0.10
CA VAL A 18 -0.30 7.53 0.44
C VAL A 18 -0.68 6.42 -0.54
N TYR A 19 -1.85 6.48 -1.19
CA TYR A 19 -2.19 5.50 -2.22
C TYR A 19 -1.23 5.56 -3.42
N ALA A 20 -0.83 6.76 -3.84
CA ALA A 20 0.11 6.94 -4.94
C ALA A 20 1.49 6.37 -4.59
N LEU A 21 1.97 6.53 -3.35
CA LEU A 21 3.22 5.94 -2.89
C LEU A 21 3.17 4.41 -2.87
N HIS A 22 2.07 3.81 -2.43
CA HIS A 22 1.88 2.35 -2.53
C HIS A 22 1.85 1.89 -3.99
N ALA A 23 1.15 2.61 -4.86
CA ALA A 23 1.07 2.29 -6.29
C ALA A 23 2.43 2.41 -6.96
N PHE A 24 3.19 3.46 -6.66
CA PHE A 24 4.55 3.66 -7.15
C PHE A 24 5.46 2.53 -6.70
N SER A 25 5.43 2.15 -5.41
CA SER A 25 6.22 1.02 -4.90
C SER A 25 5.86 -0.31 -5.57
N LEU A 26 4.59 -0.53 -5.91
CA LEU A 26 4.14 -1.73 -6.62
C LEU A 26 4.64 -1.71 -8.06
N LEU A 27 4.50 -0.58 -8.74
CA LEU A 27 4.93 -0.40 -10.12
C LEU A 27 6.44 -0.61 -10.27
N THR A 28 7.24 -0.04 -9.37
CA THR A 28 8.70 -0.25 -9.36
C THR A 28 9.05 -1.70 -9.03
N GLY A 29 8.29 -2.38 -8.16
CA GLY A 29 8.47 -3.80 -7.90
C GLY A 29 8.14 -4.71 -9.08
N ILE A 30 7.13 -4.35 -9.89
CA ILE A 30 6.73 -5.13 -11.08
C ILE A 30 7.71 -4.92 -12.24
N ILE A 31 8.08 -3.66 -12.52
CA ILE A 31 8.91 -3.30 -13.68
C ILE A 31 10.41 -3.47 -13.38
N GLY A 32 10.80 -3.24 -12.13
CA GLY A 32 12.16 -2.86 -11.78
C GLY A 32 13.07 -3.95 -11.26
N THR A 33 12.59 -5.17 -10.98
CA THR A 33 13.43 -6.25 -10.42
C THR A 33 14.58 -6.66 -11.34
N ALA A 34 14.52 -6.32 -12.63
CA ALA A 34 15.58 -6.57 -13.60
C ALA A 34 16.72 -5.51 -13.59
N THR A 35 16.58 -4.39 -12.87
CA THR A 35 17.57 -3.30 -12.88
C THR A 35 17.97 -2.87 -11.46
N VAL A 36 19.22 -2.42 -11.27
CA VAL A 36 19.73 -1.93 -9.98
C VAL A 36 18.86 -0.77 -9.44
N VAL A 37 18.43 0.13 -10.33
CA VAL A 37 17.56 1.26 -9.98
C VAL A 37 16.18 0.78 -9.53
N GLY A 38 15.58 -0.17 -10.24
CA GLY A 38 14.27 -0.71 -9.88
C GLY A 38 14.30 -1.51 -8.58
N ALA A 39 15.33 -2.33 -8.36
CA ALA A 39 15.56 -3.03 -7.10
C ALA A 39 15.72 -2.04 -5.92
N PHE A 40 16.48 -0.96 -6.11
CA PHE A 40 16.64 0.09 -5.10
C PHE A 40 15.33 0.84 -4.78
N LEU A 41 14.46 1.04 -5.77
CA LEU A 41 13.18 1.73 -5.61
C LEU A 41 12.05 0.85 -5.07
N THR A 42 12.31 -0.44 -4.86
CA THR A 42 11.29 -1.37 -4.40
C THR A 42 11.09 -1.23 -2.89
N GLY A 43 9.84 -1.09 -2.44
CA GLY A 43 9.47 -1.17 -1.02
C GLY A 43 9.53 0.15 -0.24
N TRP A 44 10.59 0.95 -0.35
CA TRP A 44 10.73 2.16 0.49
C TRP A 44 9.63 3.21 0.31
N PRO A 45 9.04 3.45 -0.89
CA PRO A 45 7.92 4.40 -1.01
C PRO A 45 6.70 3.91 -0.21
N SER A 46 6.46 2.59 -0.15
CA SER A 46 5.40 1.99 0.66
C SER A 46 5.67 2.13 2.17
N ILE A 47 6.93 2.10 2.57
CA ILE A 47 7.34 2.37 3.97
C ILE A 47 7.03 3.84 4.32
N ILE A 48 7.39 4.79 3.46
CA ILE A 48 7.04 6.21 3.68
C ILE A 48 5.52 6.35 3.77
N ALA A 49 4.76 5.69 2.90
CA ALA A 49 3.31 5.73 2.90
C ALA A 49 2.71 5.29 4.25
N VAL A 50 3.19 4.18 4.83
CA VAL A 50 2.70 3.71 6.13
C VAL A 50 3.13 4.60 7.29
N VAL A 51 4.34 5.18 7.23
CA VAL A 51 4.80 6.16 8.22
C VAL A 51 3.91 7.41 8.21
N LEU A 52 3.63 7.96 7.02
CA LEU A 52 2.72 9.10 6.85
C LEU A 52 1.33 8.78 7.40
N ASN A 53 0.82 7.58 7.15
CA ASN A 53 -0.44 7.14 7.74
C ASN A 53 -0.39 7.20 9.27
N TYR A 54 0.62 6.63 9.91
CA TYR A 54 0.69 6.64 11.38
C TYR A 54 0.83 8.05 11.95
N VAL A 55 1.65 8.90 11.33
CA VAL A 55 1.86 10.29 11.76
C VAL A 55 0.56 11.10 11.67
N LYS A 56 -0.19 10.94 10.57
CA LYS A 56 -1.43 11.71 10.31
C LYS A 56 -2.71 11.03 10.82
N ARG A 57 -2.62 9.81 11.35
CA ARG A 57 -3.79 9.03 11.80
C ARG A 57 -4.60 9.74 12.88
N SER A 58 -3.94 10.46 13.80
CA SER A 58 -4.63 11.17 14.87
C SER A 58 -5.56 12.27 14.34
N GLU A 59 -5.13 12.97 13.30
CA GLU A 59 -5.89 14.05 12.64
C GLU A 59 -7.09 13.50 11.85
N ALA A 60 -7.01 12.27 11.35
CA ALA A 60 -8.10 11.63 10.61
C ALA A 60 -9.24 11.11 11.51
N ARG A 61 -9.02 10.97 12.82
CA ARG A 61 -10.03 10.43 13.76
C ARG A 61 -11.30 11.29 13.77
N GLY A 62 -12.45 10.63 13.82
CA GLY A 62 -13.76 11.29 13.77
C GLY A 62 -14.16 11.78 12.37
N THR A 63 -13.31 11.59 11.36
CA THR A 63 -13.66 11.79 9.95
C THR A 63 -13.90 10.45 9.26
N TRP A 64 -14.56 10.48 8.09
CA TRP A 64 -14.73 9.29 7.26
C TRP A 64 -13.40 8.73 6.72
N LEU A 65 -12.33 9.54 6.70
CA LEU A 65 -10.99 9.14 6.24
C LEU A 65 -10.27 8.20 7.21
N ASP A 66 -10.65 8.15 8.49
CA ASP A 66 -10.06 7.22 9.47
C ASP A 66 -10.11 5.76 8.96
N SER A 67 -11.18 5.43 8.23
CA SER A 67 -11.35 4.13 7.57
C SER A 67 -10.33 3.87 6.45
N HIS A 68 -10.00 4.90 5.65
CA HIS A 68 -8.96 4.82 4.61
C HIS A 68 -7.56 4.65 5.21
N PHE A 69 -7.25 5.40 6.27
CA PHE A 69 -5.98 5.26 6.97
C PHE A 69 -5.80 3.84 7.51
N ARG A 70 -6.84 3.27 8.15
CA ARG A 70 -6.83 1.85 8.57
C ARG A 70 -6.65 0.90 7.39
N TRP A 71 -7.36 1.12 6.28
CA TRP A 71 -7.26 0.29 5.09
C TRP A 71 -5.84 0.29 4.50
N GLN A 72 -5.21 1.46 4.39
CA GLN A 72 -3.86 1.62 3.85
C GLN A 72 -2.82 0.99 4.78
N ILE A 73 -2.92 1.22 6.10
CA ILE A 73 -2.06 0.56 7.10
C ILE A 73 -2.16 -0.98 6.99
N ARG A 74 -3.38 -1.53 6.94
CA ARG A 74 -3.58 -2.98 6.77
C ARG A 74 -2.99 -3.47 5.44
N THR A 75 -3.12 -2.70 4.37
CA THR A 75 -2.56 -3.06 3.05
C THR A 75 -1.04 -3.16 3.11
N PHE A 76 -0.37 -2.24 3.80
CA PHE A 76 1.07 -2.33 4.04
C PHE A 76 1.43 -3.60 4.81
N TRP A 77 0.81 -3.85 5.96
CA TRP A 77 1.20 -4.97 6.83
C TRP A 77 0.88 -6.35 6.22
N PHE A 78 -0.27 -6.49 5.56
CA PHE A 78 -0.57 -7.72 4.82
C PHE A 78 0.36 -7.87 3.61
N GLY A 79 0.68 -6.78 2.90
CA GLY A 79 1.67 -6.80 1.83
C GLY A 79 3.04 -7.28 2.34
N LEU A 80 3.52 -6.74 3.46
CA LEU A 80 4.76 -7.16 4.10
C LEU A 80 4.71 -8.64 4.48
N LEU A 81 3.63 -9.09 5.13
CA LEU A 81 3.41 -10.49 5.48
C LEU A 81 3.51 -11.40 4.24
N TRP A 82 2.78 -11.09 3.17
CA TRP A 82 2.77 -11.92 1.96
C TRP A 82 4.13 -11.96 1.27
N MET A 83 4.85 -10.85 1.22
CA MET A 83 6.21 -10.80 0.68
C MET A 83 7.19 -11.61 1.53
N THR A 84 7.09 -11.53 2.86
CA THR A 84 7.87 -12.39 3.77
C THR A 84 7.57 -13.87 3.55
N LEU A 85 6.30 -14.24 3.36
CA LEU A 85 5.91 -15.63 3.09
C LEU A 85 6.44 -16.13 1.74
N CYS A 86 6.46 -15.28 0.70
CA CYS A 86 7.09 -15.63 -0.59
C CYS A 86 8.60 -15.86 -0.43
N GLY A 87 9.29 -15.02 0.34
CA GLY A 87 10.71 -15.22 0.66
C GLY A 87 10.97 -16.49 1.47
N ALA A 88 10.15 -16.73 2.50
CA ALA A 88 10.22 -17.93 3.32
C ALA A 88 9.99 -19.21 2.51
N PHE A 89 9.06 -19.19 1.54
CA PHE A 89 8.83 -20.30 0.62
C PHE A 89 10.08 -20.65 -0.20
N ILE A 90 10.79 -19.65 -0.73
CA ILE A 90 12.05 -19.87 -1.47
C ILE A 90 13.10 -20.51 -0.56
N VAL A 91 13.27 -19.98 0.66
CA VAL A 91 14.25 -20.51 1.63
C VAL A 91 13.92 -21.93 2.06
N ALA A 92 12.66 -22.19 2.42
CA ALA A 92 12.18 -23.49 2.87
C ALA A 92 12.31 -24.60 1.81
N THR A 93 12.32 -24.23 0.54
CA THR A 93 12.49 -25.14 -0.60
C THR A 93 13.94 -25.21 -1.09
N LEU A 94 14.90 -24.71 -0.31
CA LEU A 94 16.33 -24.66 -0.64
C LEU A 94 16.60 -24.01 -2.01
N GLY A 95 15.81 -23.00 -2.38
CA GLY A 95 15.93 -22.28 -3.65
C GLY A 95 15.10 -22.84 -4.82
N ILE A 96 14.60 -24.09 -4.73
CA ILE A 96 13.74 -24.69 -5.77
C ILE A 96 12.46 -23.86 -5.98
N GLY A 97 11.96 -23.24 -4.92
CA GLY A 97 10.80 -22.37 -4.95
C GLY A 97 10.93 -21.18 -5.90
N LEU A 98 12.15 -20.79 -6.31
CA LEU A 98 12.35 -19.72 -7.31
C LEU A 98 11.69 -20.06 -8.66
N LEU A 99 11.56 -21.35 -9.01
CA LEU A 99 10.88 -21.81 -10.23
C LEU A 99 9.36 -21.59 -10.18
N PHE A 100 8.79 -21.49 -8.98
CA PHE A 100 7.35 -21.44 -8.76
C PHE A 100 6.88 -20.16 -8.08
N VAL A 101 7.79 -19.33 -7.54
CA VAL A 101 7.45 -18.13 -6.75
C VAL A 101 6.69 -17.08 -7.57
N TRP A 102 6.79 -17.10 -8.90
CA TRP A 102 6.03 -16.22 -9.77
C TRP A 102 4.51 -16.38 -9.58
N LEU A 103 4.02 -17.58 -9.22
CA LEU A 103 2.60 -17.82 -8.93
C LEU A 103 2.13 -17.03 -7.68
N PRO A 104 2.67 -17.25 -6.47
CA PRO A 104 2.25 -16.50 -5.30
C PRO A 104 2.55 -15.01 -5.43
N ILE A 105 3.68 -14.61 -6.04
CA ILE A 105 4.01 -13.18 -6.20
C ILE A 105 3.00 -12.48 -7.12
N THR A 106 2.52 -13.15 -8.16
CA THR A 106 1.48 -12.60 -9.06
C THR A 106 0.15 -12.45 -8.33
N LEU A 107 -0.25 -13.46 -7.55
CA LEU A 107 -1.48 -13.38 -6.74
C LEU A 107 -1.42 -12.24 -5.73
N VAL A 108 -0.29 -12.08 -5.04
CA VAL A 108 -0.05 -10.98 -4.11
C VAL A 108 -0.07 -9.64 -4.82
N GLY A 109 0.56 -9.54 -5.99
CA GLY A 109 0.55 -8.34 -6.83
C GLY A 109 -0.86 -7.94 -7.25
N LEU A 110 -1.66 -8.88 -7.77
CA LEU A 110 -3.06 -8.65 -8.14
C LEU A 110 -3.91 -8.23 -6.93
N TRP A 111 -3.72 -8.89 -5.79
CA TRP A 111 -4.37 -8.51 -4.54
C TRP A 111 -3.99 -7.07 -4.12
N PHE A 112 -2.72 -6.69 -4.23
CA PHE A 112 -2.25 -5.35 -3.89
C PHE A 112 -2.82 -4.29 -4.85
N VAL A 113 -2.83 -4.56 -6.17
CA VAL A 113 -3.49 -3.73 -7.18
C VAL A 113 -4.96 -3.49 -6.81
N TYR A 114 -5.70 -4.57 -6.54
CA TYR A 114 -7.10 -4.49 -6.12
C TYR A 114 -7.27 -3.59 -4.89
N ARG A 115 -6.44 -3.76 -3.85
CA ARG A 115 -6.52 -2.97 -2.61
C ARG A 115 -6.30 -1.48 -2.84
N ILE A 116 -5.37 -1.11 -3.73
CA ILE A 116 -5.11 0.28 -4.09
C ILE A 116 -6.28 0.85 -4.90
N ILE A 117 -6.69 0.18 -5.98
CA ILE A 117 -7.77 0.65 -6.86
C ILE A 117 -9.07 0.80 -6.07
N ARG A 118 -9.45 -0.22 -5.29
CA ARG A 118 -10.66 -0.18 -4.47
C ARG A 118 -10.63 1.00 -3.49
N GLY A 119 -9.48 1.24 -2.86
CA GLY A 119 -9.28 2.35 -1.95
C GLY A 119 -9.38 3.72 -2.65
N TRP A 120 -8.73 3.87 -3.80
CA TRP A 120 -8.73 5.10 -4.58
C TRP A 120 -10.12 5.46 -5.11
N VAL A 121 -10.84 4.49 -5.68
CA VAL A 121 -12.20 4.69 -6.20
C VAL A 121 -13.14 5.09 -5.07
N THR A 122 -13.10 4.39 -3.93
CA THR A 122 -13.95 4.71 -2.78
C THR A 122 -13.65 6.11 -2.21
N LEU A 123 -12.38 6.52 -2.20
CA LEU A 123 -11.96 7.86 -1.81
C LEU A 123 -12.47 8.92 -2.78
N ALA A 124 -12.40 8.66 -4.09
CA ALA A 124 -12.91 9.55 -5.13
C ALA A 124 -14.43 9.77 -5.00
N ASP A 125 -15.16 8.72 -4.63
CA ASP A 125 -16.59 8.77 -4.34
C ASP A 125 -16.93 9.46 -3.00
N ARG A 126 -15.93 9.90 -2.23
CA ARG A 126 -16.07 10.48 -0.88
C ARG A 126 -16.83 9.58 0.10
N ARG A 127 -16.60 8.27 0.02
CA ARG A 127 -17.22 7.27 0.90
C ARG A 127 -16.18 6.70 1.86
N PRO A 128 -16.56 6.28 3.09
CA PRO A 128 -15.66 5.55 3.97
C PRO A 128 -15.35 4.15 3.40
N MET A 129 -14.20 3.61 3.79
CA MET A 129 -13.88 2.20 3.58
C MET A 129 -14.66 1.31 4.53
N ASP A 130 -15.02 0.13 4.05
CA ASP A 130 -15.55 -0.96 4.87
C ASP A 130 -14.36 -1.71 5.50
N VAL A 131 -14.11 -1.46 6.80
CA VAL A 131 -12.91 -1.91 7.55
C VAL A 131 -13.21 -2.33 8.97
#